data_AF-M4YL34-F1
#
_entry.id   AF-M4YL34-F1
#
_cell.length_a   1.000
_cell.length_b   1.000
_cell.length_c   1.000
_cell.angle_alpha   90.00
_cell.angle_beta   90.00
_cell.angle_gamma   90.00
#
_symmetry.space_group_name_H-M   'P 1'
#
loop_
_entity.id
_entity.type
_entity.pdbx_description
1 polymer ?
#
loop_
_entity_poly.entity_id
_entity_poly.type
_entity_poly.pdbx_seq_one_letter_code
_entity_poly.pdbx_strand_id
1 'polypeptide(L)'
;MTYEQIVAVFAQSPDFDESVSEYQIKHITGELNGTEGYTPPECGTMKTNGICFNPDSLCEHIKHPLNYYRVKSGHGLGPRDQS
;
A
#
# COMPACT_ATOMS: atom_id res chain seq x y z
N MET A 1 -3.62 1.69 -9.75
CA MET A 1 -4.98 1.79 -9.20
C MET A 1 -5.39 3.24 -9.37
N THR A 2 -6.48 3.52 -10.08
CA THR A 2 -6.95 4.89 -10.33
C THR A 2 -7.95 5.33 -9.27
N TYR A 3 -8.18 6.64 -9.13
CA TYR A 3 -9.22 7.22 -8.24
C TYR A 3 -10.56 6.48 -8.37
N GLU A 4 -11.04 6.25 -9.59
CA GLU A 4 -12.32 5.59 -9.86
C GLU A 4 -12.35 4.15 -9.36
N GLN A 5 -11.23 3.43 -9.47
CA GLN A 5 -11.11 2.08 -8.94
C GLN A 5 -11.14 2.07 -7.40
N ILE A 6 -10.60 3.11 -6.75
CA ILE A 6 -10.64 3.26 -5.30
C ILE A 6 -12.07 3.51 -4.83
N VAL A 7 -12.75 4.48 -5.46
CA VAL A 7 -14.15 4.81 -5.16
C VAL A 7 -15.06 3.60 -5.35
N ALA A 8 -14.87 2.82 -6.42
CA ALA A 8 -15.67 1.61 -6.67
C ALA A 8 -15.54 0.54 -5.57
N VAL A 9 -14.39 0.46 -4.89
CA VAL A 9 -14.21 -0.46 -3.75
C VAL A 9 -14.95 0.07 -2.52
N PHE A 10 -14.79 1.35 -2.19
CA PHE A 10 -15.40 1.93 -0.99
C PHE A 10 -16.92 2.12 -1.11
N ALA A 11 -17.44 2.36 -2.31
CA ALA A 11 -18.87 2.50 -2.58
C ALA A 11 -19.70 1.24 -2.27
N GLN A 12 -19.07 0.11 -1.97
CA GLN A 12 -19.74 -1.08 -1.46
C GLN A 12 -20.19 -0.94 0.01
N SER A 13 -19.66 0.04 0.75
CA SER A 13 -20.09 0.33 2.12
C SER A 13 -21.39 1.17 2.12
N PRO A 14 -22.41 0.82 2.92
CA PRO A 14 -23.71 1.50 2.90
C PRO A 14 -23.68 2.96 3.40
N ASP A 15 -22.60 3.35 4.07
CA ASP A 15 -22.33 4.67 4.65
C ASP A 15 -21.26 5.47 3.89
N PHE A 16 -20.80 4.95 2.73
CA PHE A 16 -19.80 5.64 1.94
C PHE A 16 -20.34 6.96 1.36
N ASP A 17 -19.60 8.03 1.60
CA ASP A 17 -19.80 9.33 0.98
C ASP A 17 -18.52 9.72 0.21
N GLU A 18 -18.65 9.81 -1.12
CA GLU A 18 -17.53 10.16 -2.00
C GLU A 18 -17.02 11.58 -1.71
N SER A 19 -17.91 12.54 -1.46
CA SER A 19 -17.53 13.94 -1.23
C SER A 19 -16.68 14.11 0.03
N VAL A 20 -16.89 13.25 1.03
CA VAL A 20 -16.10 13.20 2.26
C VAL A 20 -14.76 12.50 2.03
N SER A 21 -14.74 11.49 1.15
CA SER A 21 -13.58 10.61 0.94
C SER A 21 -12.60 11.13 -0.13
N GLU A 22 -13.08 11.92 -1.08
CA GLU A 22 -12.33 12.37 -2.27
C GLU A 22 -10.98 12.99 -1.91
N TYR A 23 -10.97 13.91 -0.94
CA TYR A 23 -9.73 14.58 -0.51
C TYR A 23 -8.69 13.58 0.00
N GLN A 24 -9.11 12.63 0.84
CA GLN A 24 -8.20 11.64 1.43
C GLN A 24 -7.63 10.71 0.36
N ILE A 25 -8.47 10.29 -0.59
CA ILE A 25 -8.05 9.44 -1.70
C ILE A 25 -7.01 10.17 -2.55
N LYS A 26 -7.32 11.39 -3.02
CA LYS A 26 -6.41 12.17 -3.87
C LYS A 26 -5.10 12.54 -3.17
N HIS A 27 -5.13 12.73 -1.85
CA HIS A 27 -3.92 12.97 -1.07
C HIS A 27 -3.04 11.72 -1.02
N ILE A 28 -3.64 10.57 -0.73
CA ILE A 28 -2.92 9.29 -0.63
C ILE A 28 -2.34 8.87 -1.99
N THR A 29 -3.09 9.05 -3.08
CA THR A 29 -2.64 8.70 -4.43
C THR A 29 -1.62 9.68 -5.01
N GLY A 30 -1.39 10.82 -4.35
CA GLY A 30 -0.47 11.86 -4.81
C GLY A 30 -1.06 12.80 -5.87
N GLU A 31 -2.32 12.61 -6.26
CA GLU A 31 -3.03 13.42 -7.26
C GLU A 31 -3.19 14.90 -6.85
N LEU A 32 -3.29 15.20 -5.54
CA LEU A 32 -3.40 16.59 -5.07
C LEU A 32 -2.13 17.42 -5.34
N ASN A 33 -0.95 16.81 -5.21
CA ASN A 33 0.34 17.51 -5.23
C ASN A 33 1.19 17.14 -6.45
N GLY A 34 0.69 16.28 -7.33
CA GLY A 34 1.43 15.74 -8.48
C GLY A 34 2.64 14.89 -8.08
N THR A 35 2.64 14.34 -6.86
CA THR A 35 3.72 13.49 -6.35
C THR A 35 3.41 12.02 -6.59
N GLU A 36 4.40 11.14 -6.46
CA GLU A 36 4.09 9.72 -6.30
C GLU A 36 3.24 9.52 -5.04
N GLY A 37 2.25 8.63 -5.13
CA GLY A 37 1.39 8.29 -3.99
C GLY A 37 2.17 7.66 -2.85
N TYR A 38 1.61 7.73 -1.64
CA TYR A 38 2.26 7.15 -0.47
C TYR A 38 2.46 5.65 -0.64
N THR A 39 3.69 5.20 -0.39
CA THR A 39 4.01 3.79 -0.30
C THR A 39 3.81 3.29 1.12
N PRO A 40 3.49 1.99 1.31
CA PRO A 40 3.47 1.40 2.65
C PRO A 40 4.82 1.61 3.35
N PRO A 41 4.83 1.82 4.67
CA PRO A 41 6.07 2.00 5.41
C PRO A 41 6.90 0.70 5.42
N GLU A 42 8.20 0.82 5.74
CA GLU A 42 9.09 -0.34 5.87
C GLU A 42 8.60 -1.35 6.91
N CYS A 43 9.02 -2.62 6.75
CA CYS A 43 8.64 -3.71 7.65
C CYS A 43 8.96 -3.38 9.12
N GLY A 44 10.08 -2.70 9.40
CA GLY A 44 10.44 -2.27 10.76
C GLY A 44 9.41 -1.33 11.36
N THR A 45 8.99 -0.31 10.61
CA THR A 45 7.95 0.64 11.03
C THR A 45 6.60 -0.04 11.18
N MET A 46 6.23 -0.96 10.28
CA MET A 46 4.99 -1.73 10.42
C MET A 46 4.96 -2.56 11.72
N LYS A 47 6.09 -3.17 12.11
CA LYS A 47 6.21 -3.92 13.36
C LYS A 47 6.05 -2.99 14.57
N THR A 48 6.77 -1.86 14.59
CA THR A 48 6.68 -0.87 15.66
C THR A 48 5.26 -0.34 15.84
N ASN A 49 4.55 -0.08 14.74
CA ASN A 49 3.18 0.43 14.76
C ASN A 49 2.11 -0.66 15.00
N GLY A 50 2.49 -1.93 15.15
CA GLY A 50 1.56 -3.03 15.39
C GLY A 50 0.66 -3.39 14.19
N ILE A 51 1.06 -3.01 12.97
CA ILE A 51 0.31 -3.27 11.72
C ILE A 51 0.94 -4.37 10.84
N CYS A 52 1.92 -5.09 11.38
CA CYS A 52 2.53 -6.26 10.73
C CYS A 52 1.84 -7.54 11.21
N PHE A 53 1.15 -8.25 10.30
CA PHE A 53 0.36 -9.44 10.62
C PHE A 53 0.88 -10.68 9.90
N ASN A 54 0.83 -11.83 10.59
CA ASN A 54 1.16 -13.15 10.05
C ASN A 54 2.55 -13.25 9.36
N PRO A 55 3.66 -12.90 10.03
CA PRO A 55 4.98 -13.07 9.46
C PRO A 55 5.30 -14.56 9.24
N ASP A 56 5.88 -14.88 8.07
CA ASP A 56 6.42 -16.19 7.74
C ASP A 56 7.95 -16.11 7.53
N SER A 57 8.58 -17.22 7.15
CA SER A 57 10.03 -17.28 6.93
C SER A 57 10.54 -16.32 5.85
N LEU A 58 9.73 -16.00 4.84
CA LEU A 58 10.09 -15.02 3.83
C LEU A 58 10.08 -13.59 4.41
N CYS A 59 9.10 -13.30 5.27
CA CYS A 59 8.99 -12.01 5.95
C CYS A 59 10.23 -11.67 6.79
N GLU A 60 10.90 -12.67 7.37
CA GLU A 60 12.12 -12.47 8.17
C GLU A 60 13.30 -11.93 7.37
N HIS A 61 13.33 -12.18 6.06
CA HIS A 61 14.44 -11.80 5.17
C HIS A 61 14.13 -10.56 4.32
N ILE A 62 12.97 -9.92 4.51
CA ILE A 62 12.51 -8.80 3.68
C ILE A 62 12.36 -7.51 4.49
N LYS A 63 12.94 -6.42 3.95
CA LYS A 63 12.92 -5.09 4.57
C LYS A 63 11.71 -4.24 4.21
N HIS A 64 11.13 -4.46 3.04
CA HIS A 64 9.98 -3.68 2.54
C HIS A 64 8.80 -4.59 2.19
N PRO A 65 7.56 -4.30 2.66
CA PRO A 65 6.41 -5.18 2.44
C PRO A 65 6.08 -5.42 0.96
N LEU A 66 6.32 -4.44 0.08
CA LEU A 66 6.11 -4.64 -1.36
C LEU A 66 7.05 -5.70 -1.97
N ASN A 67 8.27 -5.84 -1.45
CA ASN A 67 9.21 -6.86 -1.91
C ASN A 67 8.70 -8.27 -1.54
N TYR A 68 8.04 -8.40 -0.38
CA TYR A 68 7.42 -9.66 0.04
C TYR A 68 6.38 -10.14 -0.97
N TYR A 69 5.46 -9.26 -1.36
CA TYR A 69 4.43 -9.62 -2.32
C TYR A 69 5.00 -9.89 -3.73
N ARG A 70 6.05 -9.18 -4.15
CA ARG A 70 6.74 -9.46 -5.42
C ARG A 70 7.39 -10.83 -5.46
N VAL A 71 8.08 -11.22 -4.40
CA VAL A 71 8.69 -12.56 -4.31
C VAL A 71 7.61 -13.64 -4.23
N LYS A 72 6.57 -13.42 -3.40
CA LYS A 72 5.47 -14.37 -3.23
C LYS A 72 4.63 -14.60 -4.50
N SER A 73 4.54 -13.58 -5.37
CA SER A 73 3.86 -13.69 -6.68
C SER A 73 4.73 -14.30 -7.79
N GLY A 74 5.97 -14.71 -7.48
CA GLY A 74 6.88 -15.37 -8.43
C GLY A 74 7.60 -14.40 -9.38
N HIS A 75 7.44 -13.09 -9.21
CA HIS A 75 8.12 -12.08 -10.03
C HIS A 75 9.58 -11.82 -9.58
N GLY A 76 9.95 -12.27 -8.39
CA GLY A 76 11.28 -12.05 -7.81
C GLY A 76 11.57 -10.57 -7.49
N LEU A 77 12.76 -10.32 -6.96
CA LEU A 77 13.25 -8.96 -6.69
C LEU A 77 13.80 -8.36 -7.99
N GLY A 78 13.36 -7.15 -8.32
CA GLY A 78 13.87 -6.37 -9.43
C GLY A 78 14.99 -5.42 -9.00
N PRO A 79 15.59 -4.70 -9.97
CA PRO A 79 16.69 -3.76 -9.71
C PRO A 79 16.33 -2.63 -8.73
N ARG A 80 15.05 -2.25 -8.65
CA ARG A 80 14.54 -1.17 -7.79
C ARG A 80 14.28 -1.60 -6.34
N ASP A 81 14.35 -2.90 -6.05
CA ASP A 81 14.01 -3.46 -4.73
C ASP A 81 15.25 -3.73 -3.85
N GLN A 82 16.45 -3.43 -4.36
CA GLN A 82 17.74 -3.71 -3.71
C GLN A 82 18.21 -2.58 -2.78
N SER A 83 17.43 -1.50 -2.66
CA SER A 83 17.74 -0.37 -1.77
C SER A 83 17.16 -0.57 -0.37
#